data_AF-A0A7J8NM83-F1
#
_entry.id   AF-A0A7J8NM83-F1
#
_cell.length_a   1.000
_cell.length_b   1.000
_cell.length_c   1.000
_cell.angle_alpha   90.00
_cell.angle_beta   90.00
_cell.angle_gamma   90.00
#
_symmetry.space_group_name_H-M   'P 1'
#
loop_
_entity.id
_entity.type
_entity.pdbx_description
1 polymer ?
#
loop_
_entity_poly.entity_id
_entity_poly.type
_entity_poly.pdbx_seq_one_letter_code
_entity_poly.pdbx_strand_id
1 'polypeptide(L)'
;MKVQLFVVLLWIFVELPVLITGFLPPYETDPAVLDSLVVIAYNRSTDIEKHCSFLLTSASELIPDVNRGSRLKNELSFYLGEWEQKTDEAPLIQFDDNGNLESSQPPISLLKLASFEVKDVNSIQQLRNTVSLGGILSVGISRDWSFAYGGKEPRRNPGSLVVKIVFEGVYMETEENGGERLMCLVGSSTSTLPCTNTCDCDEFSELQTDHVTAYDHRRICFLQDDLVLLVLRYPKIFNLTQRAISGEMTSLNEQGGQRYFSKVHISSQLSGHSKYQFSSELVQSTTFDPPPYKDEQMEDGFHMFTGREFCRLLDHEDREIFLSIIPNYRFNSSYKNQIHGKLGPFVLEKEMQATGISSLDEVKLIFQHVKCEQDTNRTGSVKVTAVLRSVTKTSFRFLENLRTGLSGSTLAVEGIWNSSSGQLSMVGCQGTVDSGLEGCDYVISMYFPRSFSIKQRSFLFGTISNVKKDT
;
A
#
# COMPACT_ATOMS: atom_id res chain seq x y z
N MET A 1 15.88 -30.16 60.85
CA MET A 1 16.13 -30.93 59.62
C MET A 1 14.78 -31.39 59.08
N LYS A 2 14.30 -31.08 57.89
CA LYS A 2 14.77 -30.32 56.71
C LYS A 2 13.45 -29.83 56.08
N VAL A 3 13.17 -28.52 56.00
CA VAL A 3 13.54 -27.63 54.88
C VAL A 3 13.43 -28.35 53.54
N GLN A 4 12.21 -28.47 52.99
CA GLN A 4 12.04 -28.87 51.58
C GLN A 4 10.64 -28.54 51.01
N LEU A 5 10.10 -27.35 51.27
CA LEU A 5 8.89 -26.88 50.57
C LEU A 5 8.93 -25.39 50.17
N PHE A 6 10.12 -24.81 50.04
CA PHE A 6 10.30 -23.37 49.76
C PHE A 6 11.26 -23.04 48.61
N VAL A 7 11.58 -24.00 47.73
CA VAL A 7 12.59 -23.80 46.67
C VAL A 7 12.02 -23.79 45.24
N VAL A 8 10.72 -24.05 45.02
CA VAL A 8 10.13 -24.02 43.65
C VAL A 8 9.34 -22.74 43.36
N LEU A 9 9.13 -21.87 44.35
CA LEU A 9 8.39 -20.60 44.19
C LEU A 9 9.28 -19.34 44.15
N LEU A 10 10.61 -19.50 44.14
CA LEU A 10 11.56 -18.38 44.17
C LEU A 10 12.55 -18.35 42.99
N TRP A 11 12.21 -19.02 41.87
CA TRP A 11 13.05 -19.09 40.65
C TRP A 11 12.27 -18.69 39.36
N ILE A 12 11.29 -17.79 39.47
CA ILE A 12 10.64 -17.16 38.29
C ILE A 12 10.75 -15.62 38.34
N PHE A 13 11.40 -15.03 39.36
CA PHE A 13 11.43 -13.57 39.53
C PHE A 13 12.78 -12.88 39.34
N VAL A 14 13.80 -13.55 38.81
CA VAL A 14 15.09 -12.90 38.51
C VAL A 14 15.67 -13.48 37.21
N GLU A 15 15.07 -13.15 36.08
CA GLU A 15 15.76 -12.98 34.79
C GLU A 15 15.02 -11.87 34.03
N LEU A 16 15.67 -10.71 34.06
CA LEU A 16 15.58 -9.56 33.16
C LEU A 16 14.23 -8.84 32.95
N PRO A 17 14.05 -7.67 33.60
CA PRO A 17 13.22 -6.60 33.06
C PRO A 17 13.97 -5.94 31.89
N VAL A 18 13.87 -6.54 30.70
CA VAL A 18 14.24 -5.90 29.42
C VAL A 18 13.18 -6.30 28.40
N LEU A 19 12.07 -5.56 28.38
CA LEU A 19 11.14 -5.46 27.24
C LEU A 19 10.12 -4.32 27.45
N ILE A 20 10.53 -3.27 28.17
CA ILE A 20 9.91 -1.94 28.05
C ILE A 20 10.83 -1.12 27.14
N THR A 21 10.96 -1.54 25.90
CA THR A 21 11.18 -0.60 24.80
C THR A 21 9.80 -0.34 24.26
N GLY A 22 9.26 0.85 24.55
CA GLY A 22 8.10 1.35 23.83
C GLY A 22 8.49 1.41 22.36
N PHE A 23 8.05 0.41 21.61
CA PHE A 23 8.08 0.49 20.16
C PHE A 23 6.95 1.44 19.79
N LEU A 24 7.36 2.60 19.31
CA LEU A 24 6.51 3.62 18.74
C LEU A 24 5.68 3.04 17.58
N PRO A 25 4.52 3.64 17.26
CA PRO A 25 3.67 3.20 16.15
C PRO A 25 4.46 3.13 14.83
N PRO A 26 4.02 2.36 13.83
CA PRO A 26 4.70 2.26 12.51
C PRO A 26 4.81 3.59 11.75
N TYR A 27 4.25 4.69 12.30
CA TYR A 27 4.34 6.05 11.78
C TYR A 27 5.22 7.00 12.61
N GLU A 28 5.74 6.58 13.77
CA GLU A 28 6.77 7.31 14.48
C GLU A 28 7.95 6.36 14.68
N THR A 29 9.02 6.54 13.91
CA THR A 29 10.31 5.95 14.27
C THR A 29 11.27 7.07 14.63
N ASP A 30 11.96 6.85 15.75
CA ASP A 30 12.89 7.74 16.44
C ASP A 30 13.85 8.49 15.49
N PRO A 31 14.01 9.82 15.60
CA PRO A 31 14.85 10.62 14.71
C PRO A 31 16.31 10.54 15.17
N ALA A 32 16.97 9.39 15.00
CA ALA A 32 18.36 9.28 15.44
C ALA A 32 19.20 8.22 14.71
N VAL A 33 19.24 8.25 13.38
CA VAL A 33 20.40 7.70 12.63
C VAL A 33 20.70 8.62 11.46
N LEU A 34 21.79 9.38 11.62
CA LEU A 34 22.50 10.24 10.67
C LEU A 34 21.90 10.28 9.25
N ASP A 35 21.03 11.27 9.02
CA ASP A 35 20.64 11.71 7.68
C ASP A 35 21.90 11.78 6.80
N SER A 36 21.91 11.04 5.69
CA SER A 36 22.59 11.60 4.53
C SER A 36 21.80 12.87 4.22
N LEU A 37 22.32 14.01 4.68
CA LEU A 37 21.71 15.32 4.47
C LEU A 37 21.68 15.58 2.96
N VAL A 38 20.63 15.09 2.30
CA VAL A 38 20.29 15.48 0.95
C VAL A 38 19.87 16.94 1.06
N VAL A 39 20.81 17.83 0.73
CA VAL A 39 20.57 19.27 0.72
C VAL A 39 19.75 19.59 -0.52
N ILE A 40 18.51 20.02 -0.32
CA ILE A 40 17.65 20.53 -1.38
C ILE A 40 18.06 21.98 -1.65
N ALA A 41 18.56 22.25 -2.86
CA ALA A 41 19.13 23.54 -3.20
C ALA A 41 18.09 24.55 -3.75
N TYR A 42 16.93 24.06 -4.22
CA TYR A 42 15.87 24.86 -4.85
C TYR A 42 16.35 25.68 -6.06
N ASN A 43 17.18 25.06 -6.90
CA ASN A 43 17.75 25.70 -8.09
C ASN A 43 16.88 25.52 -9.35
N ARG A 44 15.81 24.71 -9.29
CA ARG A 44 14.98 24.37 -10.46
C ARG A 44 13.71 25.22 -10.64
N SER A 45 13.65 26.43 -10.07
CA SER A 45 12.46 27.29 -10.12
C SER A 45 11.98 27.61 -11.54
N THR A 46 12.89 27.86 -12.49
CA THR A 46 12.55 28.11 -13.90
C THR A 46 11.95 26.89 -14.59
N ASP A 47 12.46 25.69 -14.28
CA ASP A 47 11.93 24.45 -14.84
C ASP A 47 10.54 24.16 -14.29
N ILE A 48 10.35 24.40 -12.99
CA ILE A 48 9.06 24.28 -12.31
C ILE A 48 8.05 25.24 -12.95
N GLU A 49 8.38 26.52 -13.11
CA GLU A 49 7.47 27.49 -13.75
C GLU A 49 7.08 27.06 -15.17
N LYS A 50 8.05 26.60 -15.95
CA LYS A 50 7.82 26.16 -17.34
C LYS A 50 6.90 24.94 -17.40
N HIS A 51 7.23 23.89 -16.65
CA HIS A 51 6.60 22.58 -16.77
C HIS A 51 5.36 22.39 -15.88
N CYS A 52 5.22 23.18 -14.81
CA CYS A 52 4.06 23.14 -13.90
C CYS A 52 3.04 24.27 -14.14
N SER A 53 3.30 25.17 -15.11
CA SER A 53 2.42 26.32 -15.43
C SER A 53 0.94 25.96 -15.54
N PHE A 54 0.63 24.83 -16.19
CA PHE A 54 -0.74 24.35 -16.39
C PHE A 54 -1.50 24.00 -15.10
N LEU A 55 -0.78 23.69 -14.01
CA LEU A 55 -1.37 23.44 -12.68
C LEU A 55 -1.37 24.68 -11.81
N LEU A 56 -0.33 25.52 -11.93
CA LEU A 56 -0.18 26.75 -11.16
C LEU A 56 -1.36 27.72 -11.35
N THR A 57 -1.99 27.71 -12.52
CA THR A 57 -3.17 28.54 -12.80
C THR A 57 -4.40 28.18 -11.97
N SER A 58 -4.48 26.94 -11.47
CA SER A 58 -5.61 26.42 -10.70
C SER A 58 -5.40 26.48 -9.18
N ALA A 59 -4.29 27.08 -8.73
CA ALA A 59 -3.91 27.13 -7.31
C ALA A 59 -4.80 28.09 -6.49
N SER A 60 -5.51 27.53 -5.50
CA SER A 60 -6.31 28.26 -4.52
C SER A 60 -5.46 28.85 -3.41
N GLU A 61 -5.92 29.95 -2.80
CA GLU A 61 -5.21 30.60 -1.68
C GLU A 61 -5.04 29.64 -0.49
N LEU A 62 -3.80 29.50 -0.02
CA LEU A 62 -3.45 28.57 1.07
C LEU A 62 -3.63 29.23 2.43
N ILE A 63 -4.47 28.64 3.28
CA ILE A 63 -4.71 29.10 4.65
C ILE A 63 -3.39 29.07 5.45
N PRO A 64 -2.96 30.20 6.05
CA PRO A 64 -1.76 30.25 6.88
C PRO A 64 -1.77 29.18 7.98
N ASP A 65 -0.66 28.45 8.11
CA ASP A 65 -0.50 27.41 9.13
C ASP A 65 0.93 27.44 9.67
N VAL A 66 1.05 27.61 10.99
CA VAL A 66 2.33 27.69 11.71
C VAL A 66 3.07 26.34 11.68
N ASN A 67 2.33 25.23 11.62
CA ASN A 67 2.88 23.86 11.60
C ASN A 67 2.90 23.25 10.20
N ARG A 68 2.76 24.07 9.15
CA ARG A 68 2.63 23.59 7.77
C ARG A 68 3.79 22.68 7.37
N GLY A 69 5.01 23.04 7.71
CA GLY A 69 6.21 22.27 7.34
C GLY A 69 6.16 20.83 7.82
N SER A 70 5.93 20.60 9.12
CA SER A 70 5.84 19.24 9.68
C SER A 70 4.61 18.49 9.20
N ARG A 71 3.46 19.18 9.09
CA ARG A 71 2.22 18.60 8.59
C ARG A 71 2.36 18.09 7.16
N LEU A 72 2.90 18.90 6.25
CA LEU A 72 3.09 18.50 4.85
C LEU A 72 4.09 17.36 4.72
N LYS A 73 5.14 17.32 5.54
CA LYS A 73 6.09 16.19 5.55
C LYS A 73 5.39 14.86 5.85
N ASN A 74 4.50 14.84 6.84
CA ASN A 74 3.81 13.62 7.25
C ASN A 74 2.63 13.26 6.33
N GLU A 75 1.87 14.24 5.85
CA GLU A 75 0.66 14.01 5.05
C GLU A 75 0.94 13.71 3.57
N LEU A 76 2.05 14.22 3.02
CA LEU A 76 2.38 14.06 1.59
C LEU A 76 3.39 12.93 1.33
N SER A 77 4.05 12.41 2.36
CA SER A 77 4.92 11.25 2.21
C SER A 77 4.10 9.95 2.17
N PHE A 78 4.46 9.03 1.28
CA PHE A 78 3.88 7.70 1.19
C PHE A 78 4.96 6.66 0.92
N TYR A 79 4.74 5.45 1.41
CA TYR A 79 5.72 4.37 1.33
C TYR A 79 5.09 3.11 0.75
N LEU A 80 5.86 2.37 -0.04
CA LEU A 80 5.47 1.07 -0.58
C LEU A 80 4.14 1.12 -1.35
N GLY A 81 3.95 2.21 -2.11
CA GLY A 81 3.00 2.29 -3.20
C GLY A 81 3.40 1.37 -4.35
N GLU A 82 2.56 1.31 -5.38
CA GLU A 82 2.79 0.53 -6.58
C GLU A 82 3.04 1.45 -7.77
N TRP A 83 3.70 0.94 -8.80
CA TRP A 83 3.86 1.67 -10.06
C TRP A 83 3.69 0.75 -11.26
N GLU A 84 3.17 1.30 -12.35
CA GLU A 84 3.01 0.63 -13.62
C GLU A 84 3.46 1.54 -14.76
N GLN A 85 3.90 0.92 -15.85
CA GLN A 85 4.27 1.63 -17.08
C GLN A 85 3.56 0.94 -18.24
N LYS A 86 2.90 1.71 -19.10
CA LYS A 86 2.31 1.16 -20.32
C LYS A 86 3.42 0.60 -21.20
N THR A 87 3.17 -0.58 -21.76
CA THR A 87 4.16 -1.49 -22.35
C THR A 87 4.83 -1.00 -23.62
N ASP A 88 4.57 0.23 -24.05
CA ASP A 88 4.40 0.40 -25.49
C ASP A 88 5.68 0.82 -26.21
N GLU A 89 6.68 1.50 -25.60
CA GLU A 89 7.86 1.91 -26.40
C GLU A 89 9.20 2.06 -25.63
N ALA A 90 9.24 2.67 -24.44
CA ALA A 90 10.50 2.98 -23.74
C ALA A 90 10.43 2.71 -22.23
N PRO A 91 11.07 1.64 -21.71
CA PRO A 91 10.97 1.24 -20.31
C PRO A 91 11.85 2.10 -19.39
N LEU A 92 11.36 2.39 -18.18
CA LEU A 92 12.13 3.08 -17.13
C LEU A 92 13.32 2.22 -16.63
N ILE A 93 13.07 0.91 -16.52
CA ILE A 93 14.04 -0.11 -16.08
C ILE A 93 14.33 -1.01 -17.27
N GLN A 94 15.59 -1.15 -17.64
CA GLN A 94 16.05 -1.94 -18.79
C GLN A 94 16.83 -3.16 -18.31
N PHE A 95 16.67 -4.28 -19.00
CA PHE A 95 17.42 -5.51 -18.74
C PHE A 95 18.39 -5.76 -19.90
N ASP A 96 19.65 -6.00 -19.57
CA ASP A 96 20.73 -6.39 -20.47
C ASP A 96 20.95 -7.90 -20.34
N ASP A 97 20.57 -8.61 -21.39
CA ASP A 97 20.85 -10.03 -21.61
C ASP A 97 22.02 -10.12 -22.60
N ASN A 98 23.21 -10.47 -22.08
CA ASN A 98 24.38 -10.79 -22.90
C ASN A 98 24.84 -9.69 -23.88
N GLY A 99 24.73 -8.41 -23.50
CA GLY A 99 25.19 -7.26 -24.29
C GLY A 99 24.15 -6.71 -25.27
N ASN A 100 22.93 -7.26 -25.26
CA ASN A 100 21.77 -6.70 -25.94
C ASN A 100 20.81 -6.14 -24.89
N LEU A 101 20.61 -4.82 -24.94
CA LEU A 101 19.61 -4.12 -24.17
C LEU A 101 18.23 -4.43 -24.76
N GLU A 102 17.62 -5.52 -24.35
CA GLU A 102 16.26 -5.86 -24.77
C GLU A 102 15.24 -5.14 -23.87
N SER A 103 14.14 -4.68 -24.47
CA SER A 103 12.95 -4.22 -23.76
C SER A 103 12.22 -5.43 -23.14
N SER A 104 12.90 -6.26 -22.34
CA SER A 104 12.24 -7.35 -21.65
C SER A 104 11.53 -6.79 -20.43
N GLN A 105 10.23 -7.09 -20.32
CA GLN A 105 9.47 -6.77 -19.12
C GLN A 105 10.13 -7.44 -17.92
N PRO A 106 10.12 -6.82 -16.72
CA PRO A 106 10.53 -7.53 -15.51
C PRO A 106 9.76 -8.86 -15.42
N PRO A 107 10.40 -9.95 -14.94
CA PRO A 107 9.67 -11.17 -14.60
C PRO A 107 8.43 -10.79 -13.81
N ILE A 108 7.26 -11.25 -14.26
CA ILE A 108 5.95 -10.79 -13.76
C ILE A 108 5.75 -11.13 -12.26
N SER A 109 6.65 -11.93 -11.67
CA SER A 109 6.72 -12.24 -10.25
C SER A 109 7.34 -11.14 -9.37
N LEU A 110 7.84 -10.04 -9.92
CA LEU A 110 8.48 -8.96 -9.16
C LEU A 110 7.50 -7.83 -8.81
N LEU A 111 7.51 -7.43 -7.53
CA LEU A 111 6.75 -6.31 -7.01
C LEU A 111 7.36 -4.99 -7.46
N LYS A 112 6.58 -4.19 -8.19
CA LYS A 112 6.90 -2.82 -8.58
C LYS A 112 6.50 -1.86 -7.46
N LEU A 113 7.48 -1.29 -6.76
CA LEU A 113 7.24 -0.48 -5.57
C LEU A 113 7.73 0.97 -5.74
N ALA A 114 6.97 1.91 -5.20
CA ALA A 114 7.28 3.33 -5.21
C ALA A 114 7.06 3.94 -3.82
N SER A 115 7.99 4.79 -3.37
CA SER A 115 7.89 5.53 -2.10
C SER A 115 8.35 6.96 -2.32
N PHE A 116 7.57 7.93 -1.85
CA PHE A 116 7.91 9.35 -1.92
C PHE A 116 8.00 9.93 -0.51
N GLU A 117 9.09 10.62 -0.22
CA GLU A 117 9.31 11.26 1.06
C GLU A 117 9.63 12.74 0.89
N VAL A 118 8.89 13.60 1.58
CA VAL A 118 9.18 15.04 1.65
C VAL A 118 10.29 15.27 2.66
N LYS A 119 11.45 15.72 2.17
CA LYS A 119 12.63 16.01 3.00
C LYS A 119 12.64 17.43 3.51
N ASP A 120 12.22 18.38 2.69
CA ASP A 120 12.24 19.79 3.02
C ASP A 120 10.99 20.54 2.55
N VAL A 121 10.60 21.55 3.32
CA VAL A 121 9.47 22.43 3.00
C VAL A 121 9.91 23.86 3.25
N ASN A 122 10.17 24.59 2.17
CA ASN A 122 10.63 25.96 2.24
C ASN A 122 9.43 26.92 2.24
N SER A 123 9.33 27.70 3.33
CA SER A 123 8.27 28.71 3.52
C SER A 123 8.64 30.08 2.93
N ILE A 124 9.89 30.26 2.48
CA ILE A 124 10.49 31.54 2.09
C ILE A 124 10.56 31.61 0.56
N GLN A 125 9.48 32.13 -0.05
CA GLN A 125 9.33 32.62 -1.46
C GLN A 125 9.16 31.60 -2.61
N GLN A 126 8.20 31.85 -3.53
CA GLN A 126 8.41 32.55 -4.83
C GLN A 126 7.12 32.68 -5.69
N LEU A 127 6.19 31.72 -5.60
CA LEU A 127 4.98 31.66 -6.43
C LEU A 127 3.70 31.89 -5.61
N ARG A 128 2.74 32.62 -6.17
CA ARG A 128 1.48 32.96 -5.48
C ARG A 128 0.68 31.69 -5.22
N ASN A 129 0.14 31.54 -4.01
CA ASN A 129 -0.72 30.42 -3.60
C ASN A 129 -0.05 29.03 -3.57
N THR A 130 1.28 28.95 -3.51
CA THR A 130 2.01 27.68 -3.46
C THR A 130 3.01 27.61 -2.30
N VAL A 131 3.54 26.40 -2.06
CA VAL A 131 4.61 26.14 -1.10
C VAL A 131 5.69 25.34 -1.77
N SER A 132 6.94 25.80 -1.69
CA SER A 132 8.08 25.07 -2.24
C SER A 132 8.44 23.88 -1.35
N LEU A 133 8.71 22.73 -1.96
CA LEU A 133 9.13 21.52 -1.25
C LEU A 133 10.17 20.74 -2.03
N GLY A 134 10.95 19.97 -1.29
CA GLY A 134 11.92 19.01 -1.82
C GLY A 134 11.66 17.62 -1.28
N GLY A 135 11.81 16.62 -2.14
CA GLY A 135 11.54 15.24 -1.77
C GLY A 135 12.37 14.24 -2.55
N ILE A 136 12.31 12.99 -2.11
CA ILE A 136 13.00 11.87 -2.73
C ILE A 136 11.96 10.83 -3.12
N LEU A 137 11.92 10.48 -4.41
CA LEU A 137 11.16 9.34 -4.90
C LEU A 137 12.09 8.14 -5.01
N SER A 138 11.74 7.04 -4.35
CA SER A 138 12.37 5.74 -4.51
C SER A 138 11.46 4.85 -5.35
N VAL A 139 11.88 4.48 -6.56
CA VAL A 139 11.15 3.57 -7.46
C VAL A 139 12.00 2.34 -7.71
N GLY A 140 11.39 1.16 -7.64
CA GLY A 140 12.14 -0.08 -7.77
C GLY A 140 11.29 -1.31 -8.06
N ILE A 141 11.98 -2.41 -8.27
CA ILE A 141 11.42 -3.77 -8.37
C ILE A 141 12.03 -4.65 -7.29
N SER A 142 11.21 -5.44 -6.61
CA SER A 142 11.64 -6.32 -5.52
C SER A 142 10.94 -7.66 -5.59
N ARG A 143 11.65 -8.73 -5.23
CA ARG A 143 11.02 -10.04 -4.98
C ARG A 143 10.44 -10.12 -3.56
N ASP A 144 11.29 -9.87 -2.56
CA ASP A 144 10.98 -10.23 -1.17
C ASP A 144 11.34 -9.12 -0.14
N TRP A 145 11.81 -7.96 -0.58
CA TRP A 145 12.34 -6.93 0.35
C TRP A 145 11.72 -5.55 0.19
N SER A 146 11.48 -4.86 1.31
CA SER A 146 11.13 -3.45 1.33
C SER A 146 12.38 -2.58 1.18
N PHE A 147 12.25 -1.48 0.45
CA PHE A 147 13.30 -0.47 0.34
C PHE A 147 12.98 0.82 1.10
N ALA A 148 11.89 0.80 1.87
CA ALA A 148 11.47 1.92 2.69
C ALA A 148 12.48 2.20 3.81
N TYR A 149 12.51 3.47 4.21
CA TYR A 149 13.48 4.15 5.06
C TYR A 149 13.87 3.42 6.36
N GLY A 150 15.12 3.60 6.80
CA GLY A 150 15.59 3.20 8.14
C GLY A 150 16.34 1.87 8.24
N GLY A 151 16.21 0.98 7.25
CA GLY A 151 17.14 -0.15 7.11
C GLY A 151 18.49 0.34 6.62
N LYS A 152 19.60 -0.35 7.02
CA LYS A 152 20.91 -0.17 6.37
C LYS A 152 20.67 -0.09 4.86
N GLU A 153 21.25 0.92 4.20
CA GLU A 153 21.36 0.99 2.73
C GLU A 153 21.39 -0.43 2.17
N PRO A 154 20.51 -0.79 1.22
CA PRO A 154 20.50 -2.12 0.65
C PRO A 154 21.81 -2.29 -0.10
N ARG A 155 22.86 -2.68 0.63
CA ARG A 155 24.10 -3.18 0.08
C ARG A 155 23.69 -4.44 -0.65
N ARG A 156 23.43 -4.30 -1.95
CA ARG A 156 23.53 -5.38 -2.93
C ARG A 156 22.77 -6.64 -2.47
N ASN A 157 21.47 -6.52 -2.27
CA ASN A 157 20.63 -7.69 -1.99
C ASN A 157 20.22 -8.32 -3.33
N PRO A 158 20.51 -9.61 -3.57
CA PRO A 158 20.08 -10.28 -4.79
C PRO A 158 18.55 -10.27 -4.88
N GLY A 159 18.00 -9.89 -6.04
CA GLY A 159 16.56 -9.87 -6.29
C GLY A 159 15.83 -8.55 -6.02
N SER A 160 16.56 -7.44 -5.86
CA SER A 160 15.97 -6.15 -5.46
C SER A 160 16.73 -4.96 -6.06
N LEU A 161 16.05 -4.04 -6.74
CA LEU A 161 16.63 -2.86 -7.41
C LEU A 161 15.83 -1.60 -7.08
N VAL A 162 16.52 -0.50 -6.76
CA VAL A 162 15.90 0.79 -6.42
C VAL A 162 16.67 1.94 -7.02
N VAL A 163 15.94 2.89 -7.57
CA VAL A 163 16.47 4.21 -7.93
C VAL A 163 15.84 5.28 -7.07
N LYS A 164 16.70 6.18 -6.59
CA LYS A 164 16.32 7.38 -5.86
C LYS A 164 16.45 8.58 -6.77
N ILE A 165 15.37 9.33 -6.92
CA ILE A 165 15.32 10.56 -7.71
C ILE A 165 15.04 11.71 -6.75
N VAL A 166 15.88 12.74 -6.78
CA VAL A 166 15.68 13.95 -5.99
C VAL A 166 14.83 14.92 -6.79
N PHE A 167 13.80 15.46 -6.14
CA PHE A 167 12.80 16.33 -6.73
C PHE A 167 12.73 17.67 -5.99
N GLU A 168 12.59 18.74 -6.76
CA GLU A 168 12.30 20.09 -6.29
C GLU A 168 11.00 20.56 -6.94
N GLY A 169 10.13 21.23 -6.21
CA GLY A 169 8.84 21.61 -6.76
C GLY A 169 7.95 22.38 -5.82
N VAL A 170 6.68 22.37 -6.17
CA VAL A 170 5.64 23.15 -5.49
C VAL A 170 4.47 22.27 -5.11
N TYR A 171 3.94 22.56 -3.94
CA TYR A 171 2.65 22.12 -3.46
C TYR A 171 1.61 23.22 -3.66
N MET A 172 0.41 22.82 -4.05
CA MET A 172 -0.74 23.69 -4.18
C MET A 172 -2.03 22.93 -3.84
N GLU A 173 -3.07 23.68 -3.54
CA GLU A 173 -4.42 23.14 -3.40
C GLU A 173 -5.32 23.68 -4.51
N THR A 174 -6.32 22.89 -4.91
CA THR A 174 -7.36 23.32 -5.84
C THR A 174 -8.73 23.33 -5.14
N GLU A 175 -9.69 24.06 -5.71
CA GLU A 175 -11.10 24.06 -5.28
C GLU A 175 -11.99 23.18 -6.16
N GLU A 176 -11.53 22.82 -7.37
CA GLU A 176 -12.29 22.00 -8.30
C GLU A 176 -12.55 20.58 -7.74
N ASN A 177 -13.71 19.99 -8.06
CA ASN A 177 -14.11 18.60 -7.74
C ASN A 177 -14.02 18.20 -6.25
N GLY A 178 -14.35 19.12 -5.33
CA GLY A 178 -14.25 18.86 -3.88
C GLY A 178 -12.86 19.12 -3.30
N GLY A 179 -11.95 19.62 -4.14
CA GLY A 179 -10.62 20.06 -3.83
C GLY A 179 -9.58 18.94 -3.79
N GLU A 180 -8.47 19.16 -4.48
CA GLU A 180 -7.31 18.27 -4.48
C GLU A 180 -6.11 18.98 -3.86
N ARG A 181 -5.16 18.20 -3.35
CA ARG A 181 -3.82 18.67 -3.04
C ARG A 181 -2.89 18.12 -4.12
N LEU A 182 -2.10 19.00 -4.71
CA LEU A 182 -1.27 18.68 -5.86
C LEU A 182 0.18 19.00 -5.54
N MET A 183 1.07 18.12 -5.98
CA MET A 183 2.51 18.41 -6.07
C MET A 183 2.94 18.32 -7.53
N CYS A 184 3.68 19.32 -7.97
CA CYS A 184 4.34 19.31 -9.27
C CYS A 184 5.83 19.55 -9.05
N LEU A 185 6.62 18.56 -9.45
CA LEU A 185 8.00 18.39 -9.04
C LEU A 185 8.87 18.11 -10.27
N VAL A 186 10.02 18.77 -10.34
CA VAL A 186 11.04 18.52 -11.37
C VAL A 186 12.27 17.97 -10.69
N GLY A 187 12.77 16.85 -11.20
CA GLY A 187 13.86 16.11 -10.60
C GLY A 187 14.87 15.64 -11.63
N SER A 188 15.93 15.04 -11.10
CA SER A 188 16.92 14.34 -11.91
C SER A 188 17.33 13.04 -11.22
N SER A 189 17.46 11.99 -12.04
CA SER A 189 17.96 10.68 -11.63
C SER A 189 19.47 10.52 -11.85
N THR A 190 20.18 11.56 -12.28
CA THR A 190 21.65 11.55 -12.28
C THR A 190 22.12 11.55 -10.83
N SER A 191 22.50 10.39 -10.34
CA SER A 191 23.01 10.22 -8.98
C SER A 191 24.05 11.30 -8.66
N THR A 192 23.87 12.00 -7.53
CA THR A 192 24.87 12.93 -6.99
C THR A 192 26.09 12.19 -6.41
N LEU A 193 26.13 10.86 -6.47
CA LEU A 193 27.34 10.08 -6.21
C LEU A 193 28.21 10.07 -7.47
N PRO A 194 29.49 10.49 -7.39
CA PRO A 194 30.37 10.56 -8.54
C PRO A 194 30.56 9.16 -9.16
N CYS A 195 29.94 8.93 -10.32
CA CYS A 195 30.16 7.75 -11.15
C CYS A 195 31.52 7.87 -11.84
N THR A 196 32.52 7.11 -11.37
CA THR A 196 33.90 7.22 -11.87
C THR A 196 34.28 6.21 -12.94
N ASN A 197 33.39 5.33 -13.43
CA ASN A 197 33.54 4.60 -14.70
C ASN A 197 32.21 3.91 -15.04
N THR A 198 31.85 3.90 -16.34
CA THR A 198 30.71 3.19 -16.98
C THR A 198 29.50 2.96 -16.08
N CYS A 199 28.40 3.70 -16.25
CA CYS A 199 27.16 3.54 -15.47
C CYS A 199 26.79 2.06 -15.33
N ASP A 200 27.20 1.45 -14.22
CA ASP A 200 27.22 -0.01 -14.05
C ASP A 200 25.77 -0.45 -13.88
N CYS A 201 25.28 -1.21 -14.86
CA CYS A 201 24.08 -2.01 -14.67
C CYS A 201 24.31 -2.93 -13.47
N ASP A 202 23.35 -2.97 -12.55
CA ASP A 202 23.46 -3.84 -11.39
C ASP A 202 23.26 -5.30 -11.82
N GLU A 203 24.05 -6.19 -11.25
CA GLU A 203 23.93 -7.63 -11.47
C GLU A 203 22.72 -8.16 -10.68
N PHE A 204 21.64 -8.45 -11.39
CA PHE A 204 20.43 -9.06 -10.85
C PHE A 204 20.51 -10.57 -11.01
N SER A 205 20.53 -11.26 -9.87
CA SER A 205 20.59 -12.72 -9.84
C SER A 205 19.19 -13.29 -9.69
N GLU A 206 18.72 -14.03 -10.70
CA GLU A 206 17.45 -14.76 -10.67
C GLU A 206 17.69 -16.24 -10.32
N LEU A 207 16.89 -16.79 -9.40
CA LEU A 207 16.87 -18.22 -9.11
C LEU A 207 15.88 -18.90 -10.07
N GLN A 208 16.39 -19.70 -11.00
CA GLN A 208 15.56 -20.49 -11.88
C GLN A 208 14.80 -21.55 -11.07
N THR A 209 13.48 -21.52 -11.09
CA THR A 209 12.66 -22.62 -10.54
C THR A 209 12.68 -23.80 -11.50
N ASP A 210 12.84 -24.99 -10.91
CA ASP A 210 12.83 -26.32 -11.51
C ASP A 210 14.13 -26.78 -12.23
N HIS A 211 14.97 -27.43 -11.43
CA HIS A 211 15.95 -28.47 -11.80
C HIS A 211 17.39 -28.12 -12.19
N VAL A 212 17.85 -26.86 -12.11
CA VAL A 212 19.28 -26.56 -12.19
C VAL A 212 19.66 -25.43 -11.23
N THR A 213 20.68 -25.63 -10.39
CA THR A 213 21.30 -24.59 -9.55
C THR A 213 22.19 -23.66 -10.40
N ALA A 214 21.60 -22.99 -11.38
CA ALA A 214 22.26 -21.95 -12.17
C ALA A 214 21.61 -20.60 -11.83
N TYR A 215 22.44 -19.63 -11.44
CA TYR A 215 22.03 -18.25 -11.30
C TYR A 215 22.17 -17.59 -12.67
N ASP A 216 21.06 -17.11 -13.24
CA ASP A 216 21.15 -16.21 -14.39
C ASP A 216 21.50 -14.82 -13.86
N HIS A 217 22.57 -14.24 -14.39
CA HIS A 217 23.07 -12.94 -13.98
C HIS A 217 22.69 -11.94 -15.05
N ARG A 218 21.50 -11.34 -14.91
CA ARG A 218 21.04 -10.28 -15.81
C ARG A 218 21.58 -8.95 -15.33
N ARG A 219 21.98 -8.09 -16.26
CA ARG A 219 22.35 -6.72 -15.93
C ARG A 219 21.11 -5.86 -15.98
N ILE A 220 20.79 -5.11 -14.93
CA ILE A 220 19.65 -4.18 -14.96
C ILE A 220 20.18 -2.75 -14.93
N CYS A 221 19.78 -1.98 -15.94
CA CYS A 221 20.22 -0.60 -16.13
C CYS A 221 19.02 0.32 -15.91
N PHE A 222 19.20 1.37 -15.11
CA PHE A 222 18.21 2.43 -14.98
C PHE A 222 18.51 3.57 -15.93
N LEU A 223 17.47 4.13 -16.55
CA LEU A 223 17.63 5.26 -17.46
C LEU A 223 17.97 6.54 -16.67
N GLN A 224 19.20 7.04 -16.81
CA GLN A 224 19.57 8.34 -16.27
C GLN A 224 18.89 9.44 -17.08
N ASP A 225 18.13 10.28 -16.38
CA ASP A 225 17.35 11.39 -16.90
C ASP A 225 17.61 12.63 -16.03
N ASP A 226 18.02 13.70 -16.68
CA ASP A 226 18.33 15.00 -16.11
C ASP A 226 17.09 15.88 -15.86
N LEU A 227 15.95 15.53 -16.47
CA LEU A 227 14.71 16.30 -16.48
C LEU A 227 13.48 15.37 -16.42
N VAL A 228 13.14 14.98 -15.19
CA VAL A 228 11.94 14.19 -14.89
C VAL A 228 10.87 15.09 -14.27
N LEU A 229 9.65 15.02 -14.78
CA LEU A 229 8.47 15.64 -14.19
C LEU A 229 7.70 14.59 -13.37
N LEU A 230 7.36 14.94 -12.14
CA LEU A 230 6.52 14.15 -11.24
C LEU A 230 5.32 15.00 -10.81
N VAL A 231 4.12 14.49 -11.07
CA VAL A 231 2.87 15.07 -10.58
C VAL A 231 2.22 14.08 -9.63
N LEU A 232 1.96 14.49 -8.38
CA LEU A 232 1.28 13.69 -7.38
C LEU A 232 -0.02 14.38 -6.96
N ARG A 233 -1.11 13.61 -6.88
CA ARG A 233 -2.45 14.08 -6.53
C ARG A 233 -2.95 13.36 -5.29
N TYR A 234 -3.46 14.14 -4.35
CA TYR A 234 -3.99 13.65 -3.09
C TYR A 234 -5.41 14.19 -2.90
N PRO A 235 -6.37 13.35 -2.52
CA PRO A 235 -7.69 13.82 -2.17
C PRO A 235 -7.64 14.62 -0.87
N LYS A 236 -8.40 15.72 -0.78
CA LYS A 236 -8.53 16.48 0.48
C LYS A 236 -9.37 15.74 1.52
N ILE A 237 -10.36 14.98 1.05
CA ILE A 237 -11.26 14.21 1.90
C ILE A 237 -10.80 12.77 1.84
N PHE A 238 -10.54 12.17 3.00
CA PHE A 238 -10.24 10.75 3.10
C PHE A 238 -11.52 9.97 3.42
N ASN A 239 -12.09 9.29 2.43
CA ASN A 239 -13.25 8.42 2.59
C ASN A 239 -13.10 7.13 1.75
N LEU A 240 -14.16 6.34 1.59
CA LEU A 240 -14.12 5.08 0.84
C LEU A 240 -13.62 5.27 -0.61
N THR A 241 -14.16 6.23 -1.35
CA THR A 241 -13.86 6.44 -2.78
C THR A 241 -12.70 7.41 -3.01
N GLN A 242 -12.50 8.36 -2.09
CA GLN A 242 -11.44 9.35 -2.11
C GLN A 242 -10.37 8.97 -1.10
N ARG A 243 -9.49 8.05 -1.48
CA ARG A 243 -8.33 7.64 -0.67
C ARG A 243 -7.06 7.38 -1.45
N ALA A 244 -7.17 7.27 -2.77
CA ALA A 244 -6.07 6.97 -3.66
C ALA A 244 -5.18 8.19 -3.80
N ILE A 245 -3.87 7.98 -3.64
CA ILE A 245 -2.84 8.92 -4.11
C ILE A 245 -2.49 8.46 -5.52
N SER A 246 -2.63 9.35 -6.50
CA SER A 246 -2.26 9.05 -7.89
C SER A 246 -1.07 9.88 -8.31
N GLY A 247 -0.16 9.27 -9.05
CA GLY A 247 1.07 9.88 -9.52
C GLY A 247 1.30 9.62 -10.99
N GLU A 248 1.85 10.63 -11.66
CA GLU A 248 2.38 10.51 -13.01
C GLU A 248 3.83 10.98 -13.03
N MET A 249 4.72 10.10 -13.48
CA MET A 249 6.13 10.42 -13.70
C MET A 249 6.43 10.33 -15.20
N THR A 250 6.94 11.40 -15.78
CA THR A 250 7.20 11.53 -17.22
C THR A 250 8.59 12.09 -17.48
N SER A 251 9.29 11.52 -18.46
CA SER A 251 10.50 12.15 -19.01
C SER A 251 10.12 13.42 -19.78
N LEU A 252 10.92 14.47 -19.65
CA LEU A 252 10.80 15.69 -20.46
C LEU A 252 11.73 15.68 -21.69
N ASN A 253 12.49 14.59 -21.89
CA ASN A 253 13.29 14.38 -23.09
C ASN A 253 12.42 14.08 -24.32
N GLU A 254 12.98 14.28 -25.51
CA GLU A 254 12.29 13.95 -26.77
C GLU A 254 12.01 12.45 -26.88
N GLN A 255 10.79 12.11 -27.31
CA GLN A 255 10.38 10.72 -27.53
C GLN A 255 11.31 10.04 -28.55
N GLY A 256 11.81 8.85 -28.22
CA GLY A 256 12.81 8.12 -29.01
C GLY A 256 14.27 8.50 -28.71
N GLY A 257 14.50 9.51 -27.86
CA GLY A 257 15.82 9.82 -27.33
C GLY A 257 16.35 8.75 -26.38
N GLN A 258 17.67 8.63 -26.26
CA GLN A 258 18.32 7.61 -25.41
C GLN A 258 18.01 7.75 -23.91
N ARG A 259 17.53 8.91 -23.46
CA ARG A 259 17.16 9.19 -22.06
C ARG A 259 15.65 9.30 -21.83
N TYR A 260 14.85 9.01 -22.85
CA TYR A 260 13.40 9.05 -22.75
C TYR A 260 12.85 7.75 -22.17
N PHE A 261 11.94 7.87 -21.20
CA PHE A 261 11.10 6.77 -20.73
C PHE A 261 9.62 7.16 -20.83
N SER A 262 8.80 6.16 -21.08
CA SER A 262 7.34 6.31 -21.22
C SER A 262 6.70 6.66 -19.88
N LYS A 263 5.53 7.31 -19.88
CA LYS A 263 4.81 7.67 -18.65
C LYS A 263 4.69 6.49 -17.68
N VAL A 264 5.07 6.74 -16.43
CA VAL A 264 4.94 5.82 -15.30
C VAL A 264 3.81 6.32 -14.40
N HIS A 265 2.86 5.44 -14.12
CA HIS A 265 1.77 5.66 -13.18
C HIS A 265 2.18 5.15 -11.80
N ILE A 266 1.91 5.91 -10.75
CA ILE A 266 2.20 5.56 -9.37
C ILE A 266 0.87 5.58 -8.61
N SER A 267 0.63 4.56 -7.79
CA SER A 267 -0.55 4.50 -6.92
C SER A 267 -0.16 4.22 -5.47
N SER A 268 -0.82 4.91 -4.54
CA SER A 268 -0.73 4.67 -3.11
C SER A 268 -2.06 5.05 -2.46
N GLN A 269 -2.11 5.09 -1.14
CA GLN A 269 -3.28 5.56 -0.40
C GLN A 269 -2.86 6.51 0.72
N LEU A 270 -3.78 7.37 1.14
CA LEU A 270 -3.58 8.26 2.27
C LEU A 270 -3.21 7.49 3.55
N SER A 271 -2.23 8.03 4.27
CA SER A 271 -1.63 7.42 5.44
C SER A 271 -2.47 7.57 6.72
N GLY A 272 -1.97 7.00 7.82
CA GLY A 272 -2.55 7.17 9.16
C GLY A 272 -2.65 8.62 9.62
N HIS A 273 -1.87 9.54 9.05
CA HIS A 273 -1.90 10.96 9.40
C HIS A 273 -3.16 11.71 8.91
N SER A 274 -3.89 11.13 7.95
CA SER A 274 -5.15 11.69 7.46
C SER A 274 -6.35 11.13 8.23
N LYS A 275 -7.23 12.01 8.71
CA LYS A 275 -8.47 11.61 9.39
C LYS A 275 -9.49 11.07 8.37
N TYR A 276 -9.94 9.84 8.59
CA TYR A 276 -10.96 9.21 7.75
C TYR A 276 -12.36 9.77 8.06
N GLN A 277 -13.18 9.89 7.03
CA GLN A 277 -14.56 10.36 7.10
C GLN A 277 -15.49 9.26 6.59
N PHE A 278 -16.18 8.61 7.53
CA PHE A 278 -17.10 7.52 7.23
C PHE A 278 -18.37 8.01 6.52
N SER A 279 -18.79 7.30 5.47
CA SER A 279 -20.07 7.54 4.79
C SER A 279 -21.16 6.60 5.33
N SER A 280 -22.09 7.15 6.12
CA SER A 280 -23.15 6.33 6.70
C SER A 280 -24.24 5.90 5.70
N GLU A 281 -24.33 6.52 4.53
CA GLU A 281 -25.46 6.33 3.60
C GLU A 281 -25.31 5.06 2.74
N LEU A 282 -24.11 4.81 2.22
CA LEU A 282 -23.78 3.68 1.32
C LEU A 282 -24.04 2.31 1.97
N VAL A 283 -23.75 2.18 3.26
CA VAL A 283 -23.93 0.93 4.01
C VAL A 283 -25.41 0.69 4.33
N GLN A 284 -26.21 1.75 4.50
CA GLN A 284 -27.62 1.64 4.87
C GLN A 284 -28.53 1.27 3.70
N SER A 285 -28.17 1.66 2.47
CA SER A 285 -28.94 1.33 1.27
C SER A 285 -28.75 -0.11 0.78
N THR A 286 -27.83 -0.85 1.37
CA THR A 286 -27.36 -2.13 0.83
C THR A 286 -27.90 -3.31 1.64
N THR A 287 -28.45 -4.32 0.96
CA THR A 287 -28.99 -5.52 1.61
C THR A 287 -27.89 -6.55 1.82
N PHE A 288 -27.77 -7.05 3.05
CA PHE A 288 -26.79 -8.08 3.40
C PHE A 288 -27.50 -9.39 3.70
N ASP A 289 -26.91 -10.51 3.26
CA ASP A 289 -27.40 -11.83 3.64
C ASP A 289 -27.26 -12.02 5.15
N PRO A 290 -28.23 -12.71 5.79
CA PRO A 290 -28.13 -13.04 7.20
C PRO A 290 -26.90 -13.93 7.46
N PRO A 291 -26.34 -13.91 8.68
CA PRO A 291 -25.16 -14.71 9.00
C PRO A 291 -25.46 -16.20 8.75
N PRO A 292 -24.51 -16.94 8.15
CA PRO A 292 -24.74 -18.33 7.75
C PRO A 292 -24.87 -19.29 8.94
N TYR A 293 -24.42 -18.87 10.12
CA TYR A 293 -24.59 -19.57 11.38
C TYR A 293 -25.44 -18.72 12.32
N LYS A 294 -26.48 -19.34 12.88
CA LYS A 294 -27.09 -18.84 14.11
C LYS A 294 -26.25 -19.41 15.23
N ASP A 295 -25.60 -18.55 16.01
CA ASP A 295 -25.16 -18.98 17.35
C ASP A 295 -26.39 -19.61 18.02
N GLU A 296 -26.25 -20.84 18.52
CA GLU A 296 -27.26 -21.38 19.41
C GLU A 296 -27.51 -20.31 20.47
N GLN A 297 -28.79 -20.03 20.76
CA GLN A 297 -29.20 -18.99 21.69
C GLN A 297 -28.67 -19.40 23.07
N MET A 298 -27.41 -19.07 23.35
CA MET A 298 -26.77 -19.40 24.60
C MET A 298 -27.42 -18.50 25.64
N GLU A 299 -28.07 -19.12 26.62
CA GLU A 299 -28.61 -18.44 27.79
C GLU A 299 -27.53 -17.55 28.42
N ASP A 300 -27.97 -16.34 28.75
CA ASP A 300 -27.37 -15.32 29.61
C ASP A 300 -25.99 -15.66 30.22
N GLY A 301 -24.92 -14.95 29.80
CA GLY A 301 -23.68 -14.91 30.59
C GLY A 301 -22.33 -14.85 29.86
N PHE A 302 -22.25 -15.08 28.53
CA PHE A 302 -21.00 -14.83 27.81
C PHE A 302 -20.91 -13.36 27.37
N HIS A 303 -19.85 -12.67 27.81
CA HIS A 303 -19.58 -11.28 27.44
C HIS A 303 -19.51 -11.13 25.91
N MET A 304 -20.53 -10.51 25.32
CA MET A 304 -20.47 -10.05 23.94
C MET A 304 -19.33 -9.04 23.80
N PHE A 305 -18.58 -9.10 22.69
CA PHE A 305 -17.66 -8.02 22.36
C PHE A 305 -18.42 -6.69 22.40
N THR A 306 -17.96 -5.78 23.23
CA THR A 306 -18.32 -4.38 23.13
C THR A 306 -17.70 -3.82 21.85
N GLY A 307 -18.26 -2.73 21.31
CA GLY A 307 -17.67 -2.08 20.13
C GLY A 307 -16.21 -1.69 20.33
N ARG A 308 -15.83 -1.32 21.56
CA ARG A 308 -14.44 -1.04 21.93
C ARG A 308 -13.55 -2.29 21.86
N GLU A 309 -14.03 -3.43 22.36
CA GLU A 309 -13.28 -4.69 22.29
C GLU A 309 -13.16 -5.20 20.85
N PHE A 310 -14.22 -5.02 20.05
CA PHE A 310 -14.18 -5.32 18.63
C PHE A 310 -13.14 -4.46 17.90
N CYS A 311 -13.11 -3.15 18.15
CA CYS A 311 -12.05 -2.32 17.60
C CYS A 311 -10.68 -2.75 18.07
N ARG A 312 -10.48 -3.05 19.36
CA ARG A 312 -9.18 -3.56 19.85
C ARG A 312 -8.75 -4.88 19.19
N LEU A 313 -9.70 -5.74 18.82
CA LEU A 313 -9.40 -6.98 18.11
C LEU A 313 -8.89 -6.71 16.68
N LEU A 314 -9.42 -5.67 16.04
CA LEU A 314 -8.98 -5.21 14.71
C LEU A 314 -7.74 -4.31 14.75
N ASP A 315 -7.56 -3.57 15.84
CA ASP A 315 -6.54 -2.55 16.09
C ASP A 315 -5.25 -3.15 16.66
N HIS A 316 -5.21 -4.43 17.00
CA HIS A 316 -3.98 -5.04 17.50
C HIS A 316 -2.94 -4.98 16.38
N GLU A 317 -2.06 -3.98 16.46
CA GLU A 317 -1.24 -3.40 15.39
C GLU A 317 -0.35 -4.42 14.62
N ASP A 318 -0.26 -5.66 15.11
CA ASP A 318 0.52 -6.77 14.53
C ASP A 318 -0.33 -7.93 13.97
N ARG A 319 -1.67 -7.85 14.03
CA ARG A 319 -2.57 -8.93 13.57
C ARG A 319 -3.30 -8.56 12.29
N GLU A 320 -2.54 -8.41 11.22
CA GLU A 320 -3.16 -8.43 9.89
C GLU A 320 -3.82 -9.78 9.66
N ILE A 321 -5.11 -9.73 9.33
CA ILE A 321 -5.91 -10.94 9.24
C ILE A 321 -5.73 -11.54 7.86
N PHE A 322 -4.95 -12.62 7.81
CA PHE A 322 -4.85 -13.47 6.63
C PHE A 322 -6.06 -14.38 6.54
N LEU A 323 -6.86 -14.20 5.50
CA LEU A 323 -8.04 -15.00 5.20
C LEU A 323 -7.71 -16.02 4.11
N SER A 324 -8.03 -17.28 4.38
CA SER A 324 -8.03 -18.33 3.37
C SER A 324 -9.28 -18.25 2.52
N ILE A 325 -9.13 -18.43 1.20
CA ILE A 325 -10.25 -18.48 0.28
C ILE A 325 -10.78 -19.91 0.22
N ILE A 326 -12.07 -20.09 0.46
CA ILE A 326 -12.73 -21.39 0.43
C ILE A 326 -13.48 -21.52 -0.90
N PRO A 327 -13.33 -22.63 -1.63
CA PRO A 327 -14.02 -22.84 -2.89
C PRO A 327 -15.54 -22.90 -2.70
N ASN A 328 -16.27 -22.35 -3.67
CA ASN A 328 -17.72 -22.38 -3.65
C ASN A 328 -18.20 -23.84 -3.73
N TYR A 329 -18.98 -24.27 -2.72
CA TYR A 329 -19.49 -25.63 -2.59
C TYR A 329 -20.41 -26.05 -3.74
N ARG A 330 -20.92 -25.09 -4.53
CA ARG A 330 -21.76 -25.35 -5.71
C ARG A 330 -20.96 -25.94 -6.89
N PHE A 331 -19.63 -25.82 -6.89
CA PHE A 331 -18.79 -26.52 -7.87
C PHE A 331 -18.63 -27.99 -7.46
N ASN A 332 -19.22 -28.88 -8.25
CA ASN A 332 -19.22 -30.32 -8.01
C ASN A 332 -18.27 -31.00 -9.02
N SER A 333 -16.96 -31.00 -8.76
CA SER A 333 -15.96 -31.72 -9.57
C SER A 333 -14.60 -31.80 -8.88
N SER A 334 -13.67 -32.58 -9.47
CA SER A 334 -12.23 -32.63 -9.17
C SER A 334 -11.50 -31.28 -9.31
N TYR A 335 -12.17 -30.26 -9.86
CA TYR A 335 -11.62 -28.92 -10.12
C TYR A 335 -12.12 -27.86 -9.13
N LYS A 336 -12.66 -28.28 -7.98
CA LYS A 336 -13.27 -27.38 -6.98
C LYS A 336 -12.29 -26.32 -6.46
N ASN A 337 -11.01 -26.65 -6.35
CA ASN A 337 -9.99 -25.71 -5.88
C ASN A 337 -9.40 -24.85 -6.99
N GLN A 338 -9.74 -25.11 -8.27
CA GLN A 338 -9.20 -24.30 -9.35
C GLN A 338 -9.88 -22.94 -9.42
N ILE A 339 -9.09 -21.93 -9.80
CA ILE A 339 -9.61 -20.59 -10.07
C ILE A 339 -10.19 -20.62 -11.49
N HIS A 340 -11.52 -20.58 -11.57
CA HIS A 340 -12.25 -20.56 -12.84
C HIS A 340 -12.52 -19.10 -13.23
N GLY A 341 -11.67 -18.54 -14.10
CA GLY A 341 -11.80 -17.15 -14.55
C GLY A 341 -11.30 -16.15 -13.50
N LYS A 342 -12.16 -15.21 -13.08
CA LYS A 342 -11.79 -14.11 -12.18
C LYS A 342 -11.94 -14.49 -10.70
N LEU A 343 -10.98 -14.07 -9.88
CA LEU A 343 -11.06 -14.22 -8.42
C LEU A 343 -11.90 -13.08 -7.80
N GLY A 344 -13.20 -13.09 -8.04
CA GLY A 344 -14.11 -12.06 -7.54
C GLY A 344 -13.70 -10.64 -8.00
N PRO A 345 -13.55 -9.66 -7.08
CA PRO A 345 -13.13 -8.30 -7.42
C PRO A 345 -11.65 -8.17 -7.79
N PHE A 346 -10.85 -9.23 -7.63
CA PHE A 346 -9.40 -9.15 -7.78
C PHE A 346 -8.98 -9.50 -9.22
N VAL A 347 -8.34 -8.54 -9.89
CA VAL A 347 -7.78 -8.71 -11.23
C VAL A 347 -6.37 -9.25 -11.10
N LEU A 348 -6.27 -10.57 -11.09
CA LEU A 348 -5.01 -11.31 -10.98
C LEU A 348 -4.59 -11.99 -12.29
N GLU A 349 -5.29 -11.76 -13.40
CA GLU A 349 -5.11 -12.54 -14.64
C GLU A 349 -3.66 -12.56 -15.15
N LYS A 350 -2.98 -11.40 -15.13
CA LYS A 350 -1.57 -11.30 -15.53
C LYS A 350 -0.63 -12.05 -14.58
N GLU A 351 -0.85 -11.90 -13.27
CA GLU A 351 -0.06 -12.54 -12.23
C GLU A 351 -0.26 -14.07 -12.25
N MET A 352 -1.50 -14.53 -12.44
CA MET A 352 -1.85 -15.95 -12.54
C MET A 352 -1.25 -16.62 -13.78
N GLN A 353 -1.31 -15.96 -14.94
CA GLN A 353 -0.69 -16.47 -16.17
C GLN A 353 0.83 -16.61 -16.03
N ALA A 354 1.47 -15.67 -15.33
CA ALA A 354 2.92 -15.69 -15.16
C ALA A 354 3.44 -16.67 -14.13
N THR A 355 2.71 -16.84 -13.03
CA THR A 355 3.15 -17.69 -11.90
C THR A 355 2.61 -19.11 -12.00
N GLY A 356 1.73 -19.39 -12.97
CA GLY A 356 1.05 -20.68 -13.10
C GLY A 356 0.04 -20.93 -11.98
N ILE A 357 -0.33 -19.91 -11.20
CA ILE A 357 -1.31 -20.03 -10.12
C ILE A 357 -2.64 -20.44 -10.73
N SER A 358 -3.06 -21.64 -10.35
CA SER A 358 -4.29 -22.24 -10.84
C SER A 358 -5.21 -22.65 -9.70
N SER A 359 -4.74 -22.60 -8.44
CA SER A 359 -5.47 -23.09 -7.28
C SER A 359 -5.72 -22.02 -6.21
N LEU A 360 -6.89 -22.09 -5.58
CA LEU A 360 -7.36 -21.16 -4.55
C LEU A 360 -6.52 -21.23 -3.25
N ASP A 361 -5.84 -22.34 -2.98
CA ASP A 361 -4.98 -22.50 -1.80
C ASP A 361 -3.62 -21.79 -1.94
N GLU A 362 -3.29 -21.34 -3.15
CA GLU A 362 -2.12 -20.52 -3.47
C GLU A 362 -2.38 -19.02 -3.27
N VAL A 363 -3.64 -18.62 -3.01
CA VAL A 363 -4.03 -17.23 -2.80
C VAL A 363 -4.57 -17.01 -1.39
N LYS A 364 -4.23 -15.87 -0.81
CA LYS A 364 -4.76 -15.40 0.48
C LYS A 364 -5.27 -13.97 0.34
N LEU A 365 -6.19 -13.58 1.22
CA LEU A 365 -6.56 -12.18 1.38
C LEU A 365 -5.96 -11.63 2.67
N ILE A 366 -5.44 -10.42 2.60
CA ILE A 366 -4.99 -9.65 3.77
C ILE A 366 -6.04 -8.59 4.06
N PHE A 367 -6.49 -8.49 5.31
CA PHE A 367 -7.32 -7.39 5.80
C PHE A 367 -6.42 -6.39 6.53
N GLN A 368 -6.10 -5.29 5.85
CA GLN A 368 -5.07 -4.31 6.26
C GLN A 368 -5.60 -2.87 6.22
N HIS A 369 -4.80 -1.92 6.74
CA HIS A 369 -5.14 -0.49 6.84
C HIS A 369 -6.49 -0.25 7.53
N VAL A 370 -6.74 -1.03 8.59
CA VAL A 370 -8.02 -1.03 9.30
C VAL A 370 -8.14 0.23 10.15
N LYS A 371 -9.25 0.96 10.01
CA LYS A 371 -9.65 1.99 10.97
C LYS A 371 -11.01 1.64 11.55
N CYS A 372 -11.14 1.81 12.86
CA CYS A 372 -12.29 1.38 13.61
C CYS A 372 -12.75 2.47 14.57
N GLU A 373 -13.99 2.93 14.41
CA GLU A 373 -14.58 3.99 15.23
C GLU A 373 -15.92 3.57 15.81
N GLN A 374 -16.16 3.88 17.09
CA GLN A 374 -17.43 3.58 17.73
C GLN A 374 -18.55 4.46 17.12
N ASP A 375 -19.68 3.85 16.76
CA ASP A 375 -20.80 4.61 16.22
C ASP A 375 -21.56 5.30 17.37
N THR A 376 -21.41 6.62 17.48
CA THR A 376 -22.09 7.41 18.50
C THR A 376 -23.60 7.46 18.31
N ASN A 377 -24.09 7.19 17.09
CA ASN A 377 -25.52 7.23 16.76
C ASN A 377 -26.23 5.89 17.00
N ARG A 378 -25.47 4.78 17.08
CA ARG A 378 -26.01 3.42 17.18
C ARG A 378 -25.32 2.65 18.30
N THR A 379 -26.03 2.50 19.42
CA THR A 379 -25.53 1.76 20.58
C THR A 379 -25.13 0.33 20.19
N GLY A 380 -23.88 -0.04 20.46
CA GLY A 380 -23.35 -1.37 20.14
C GLY A 380 -22.92 -1.57 18.67
N SER A 381 -22.91 -0.50 17.86
CA SER A 381 -22.36 -0.55 16.50
C SER A 381 -21.01 0.15 16.39
N VAL A 382 -20.25 -0.25 15.38
CA VAL A 382 -18.90 0.23 15.11
C VAL A 382 -18.74 0.43 13.61
N LYS A 383 -18.12 1.53 13.20
CA LYS A 383 -17.77 1.81 11.81
C LYS A 383 -16.37 1.29 11.54
N VAL A 384 -16.20 0.60 10.42
CA VAL A 384 -14.94 -0.03 10.03
C VAL A 384 -14.62 0.33 8.59
N THR A 385 -13.37 0.70 8.32
CA THR A 385 -12.83 0.79 6.96
C THR A 385 -11.54 0.01 6.89
N ALA A 386 -11.24 -0.56 5.72
CA ALA A 386 -10.04 -1.35 5.50
C ALA A 386 -9.71 -1.44 4.01
N VAL A 387 -8.63 -2.14 3.70
CA VAL A 387 -8.30 -2.61 2.36
C VAL A 387 -8.10 -4.12 2.41
N LEU A 388 -8.87 -4.84 1.59
CA LEU A 388 -8.64 -6.25 1.31
C LEU A 388 -7.67 -6.38 0.14
N ARG A 389 -6.57 -7.10 0.33
CA ARG A 389 -5.58 -7.35 -0.72
C ARG A 389 -5.43 -8.82 -1.00
N SER A 390 -5.52 -9.23 -2.26
CA SER A 390 -5.16 -10.58 -2.69
C SER A 390 -3.65 -10.70 -2.85
N VAL A 391 -3.07 -11.73 -2.24
CA VAL A 391 -1.64 -12.03 -2.30
C VAL A 391 -1.42 -13.50 -2.57
N THR A 392 -0.27 -13.81 -3.17
CA THR A 392 0.15 -15.20 -3.34
C THR A 392 0.69 -15.75 -2.03
N LYS A 393 0.58 -17.06 -1.82
CA LYS A 393 1.08 -17.74 -0.62
C LYS A 393 2.62 -17.76 -0.54
N THR A 394 3.27 -17.66 -1.68
CA THR A 394 4.73 -17.58 -1.83
C THR A 394 5.28 -16.18 -1.60
N SER A 395 4.43 -15.14 -1.68
CA SER A 395 4.81 -13.75 -1.38
C SER A 395 5.39 -13.61 0.03
N PHE A 396 6.42 -12.77 0.16
CA PHE A 396 6.98 -12.41 1.45
C PHE A 396 5.98 -11.59 2.28
N ARG A 397 5.34 -12.27 3.25
CA ARG A 397 4.21 -11.72 4.03
C ARG A 397 4.47 -10.35 4.61
N PHE A 398 5.64 -10.13 5.21
CA PHE A 398 5.96 -8.85 5.84
C PHE A 398 5.97 -7.69 4.84
N LEU A 399 6.40 -7.91 3.59
CA LEU A 399 6.36 -6.87 2.58
C LEU A 399 4.93 -6.59 2.09
N GLU A 400 4.15 -7.65 1.86
CA GLU A 400 2.75 -7.53 1.42
C GLU A 400 1.90 -6.69 2.36
N ASN A 401 2.13 -6.88 3.67
CA ASN A 401 1.50 -6.17 4.77
C ASN A 401 1.71 -4.65 4.71
N LEU A 402 2.94 -4.24 4.38
CA LEU A 402 3.31 -2.83 4.37
C LEU A 402 2.90 -2.10 3.07
N ARG A 403 2.39 -2.81 2.06
CA ARG A 403 2.00 -2.21 0.78
C ARG A 403 0.82 -1.24 0.95
N THR A 404 0.98 -0.04 0.41
CA THR A 404 -0.05 1.01 0.41
C THR A 404 -0.69 1.22 -0.95
N GLY A 405 -0.11 0.64 -2.01
CA GLY A 405 -0.63 0.71 -3.38
C GLY A 405 -2.09 0.32 -3.49
N LEU A 406 -2.82 0.96 -4.40
CA LEU A 406 -4.17 0.53 -4.79
C LEU A 406 -4.07 0.03 -6.24
N SER A 407 -4.42 -1.23 -6.44
CA SER A 407 -4.38 -1.89 -7.75
C SER A 407 -5.51 -2.88 -7.91
N GLY A 408 -5.56 -3.55 -9.06
CA GLY A 408 -6.53 -4.60 -9.35
C GLY A 408 -6.53 -5.74 -8.32
N SER A 409 -5.46 -5.89 -7.53
CA SER A 409 -5.35 -6.85 -6.43
C SER A 409 -5.98 -6.37 -5.10
N THR A 410 -6.61 -5.19 -5.08
CA THR A 410 -7.12 -4.56 -3.85
C THR A 410 -8.59 -4.20 -3.95
N LEU A 411 -9.27 -4.26 -2.80
CA LEU A 411 -10.66 -3.87 -2.60
C LEU A 411 -10.74 -2.99 -1.34
N ALA A 412 -10.97 -1.70 -1.52
CA ALA A 412 -11.21 -0.78 -0.41
C ALA A 412 -12.63 -1.02 0.12
N VAL A 413 -12.79 -1.12 1.44
CA VAL A 413 -14.08 -1.45 2.06
C VAL A 413 -14.45 -0.50 3.19
N GLU A 414 -15.73 -0.22 3.35
CA GLU A 414 -16.29 0.55 4.47
C GLU A 414 -17.60 -0.09 4.93
N GLY A 415 -17.85 -0.17 6.23
CA GLY A 415 -19.05 -0.79 6.75
C GLY A 415 -19.32 -0.59 8.23
N ILE A 416 -20.33 -1.30 8.71
CA ILE A 416 -20.81 -1.25 10.09
C ILE A 416 -20.82 -2.66 10.67
N TRP A 417 -20.20 -2.82 11.83
CA TRP A 417 -20.32 -4.00 12.68
C TRP A 417 -21.38 -3.78 13.75
N ASN A 418 -22.16 -4.82 14.05
CA ASN A 418 -23.21 -4.79 15.06
C ASN A 418 -22.96 -5.87 16.13
N SER A 419 -22.80 -5.47 17.38
CA SER A 419 -22.57 -6.40 18.50
C SER A 419 -23.71 -7.39 18.68
N SER A 420 -24.95 -7.00 18.41
CA SER A 420 -26.16 -7.83 18.58
C SER A 420 -26.35 -8.90 17.51
N SER A 421 -25.63 -8.84 16.38
CA SER A 421 -25.53 -9.93 15.41
C SER A 421 -24.13 -10.56 15.29
N GLY A 422 -23.07 -9.87 15.73
CA GLY A 422 -21.69 -10.28 15.47
C GLY A 422 -21.25 -10.10 14.01
N GLN A 423 -22.10 -9.44 13.19
CA GLN A 423 -21.90 -9.29 11.75
C GLN A 423 -21.28 -7.92 11.43
N LEU A 424 -20.28 -7.92 10.55
CA LEU A 424 -19.70 -6.77 9.89
C LEU A 424 -20.16 -6.76 8.43
N SER A 425 -20.91 -5.71 8.08
CA SER A 425 -21.51 -5.51 6.76
C SER A 425 -20.82 -4.34 6.06
N MET A 426 -20.13 -4.59 4.95
CA MET A 426 -19.33 -3.60 4.25
C MET A 426 -19.66 -3.51 2.76
N VAL A 427 -19.46 -2.32 2.18
CA VAL A 427 -19.45 -2.07 0.74
C VAL A 427 -18.01 -1.92 0.29
N GLY A 428 -17.69 -2.44 -0.90
CA GLY A 428 -16.33 -2.46 -1.44
C GLY A 428 -16.20 -1.83 -2.82
N CYS A 429 -15.15 -1.04 -3.01
CA CYS A 429 -14.73 -0.45 -4.29
C CYS A 429 -13.40 -1.05 -4.75
N GLN A 430 -13.32 -1.43 -6.02
CA GLN A 430 -12.16 -2.11 -6.58
C GLN A 430 -11.04 -1.10 -6.87
N GLY A 431 -9.79 -1.48 -6.58
CA GLY A 431 -8.61 -0.70 -6.92
C GLY A 431 -8.24 -0.77 -8.40
N THR A 432 -7.78 0.36 -8.94
CA THR A 432 -7.20 0.50 -10.27
C THR A 432 -5.96 1.40 -10.19
N VAL A 433 -4.92 1.06 -10.95
CA VAL A 433 -3.66 1.83 -10.93
C VAL A 433 -3.83 3.18 -11.65
N ASP A 434 -4.63 3.22 -12.72
CA ASP A 434 -4.78 4.39 -13.59
C ASP A 434 -5.85 5.40 -13.10
N SER A 435 -6.90 4.93 -12.42
CA SER A 435 -8.08 5.75 -12.04
C SER A 435 -8.40 5.74 -10.54
N GLY A 436 -7.63 5.01 -9.71
CA GLY A 436 -7.82 4.94 -8.27
C GLY A 436 -8.82 3.87 -7.84
N LEU A 437 -10.08 4.24 -7.59
CA LEU A 437 -11.13 3.31 -7.15
C LEU A 437 -12.33 3.35 -8.10
N GLU A 438 -12.77 2.18 -8.56
CA GLU A 438 -13.92 2.00 -9.44
C GLU A 438 -14.90 0.94 -8.89
N GLY A 439 -16.13 0.93 -9.40
CA GLY A 439 -17.06 -0.19 -9.22
C GLY A 439 -17.35 -0.55 -7.77
N CYS A 440 -17.95 0.36 -7.00
CA CYS A 440 -18.38 0.14 -5.61
C CYS A 440 -19.60 -0.79 -5.48
N ASP A 441 -19.61 -1.86 -6.27
CA ASP A 441 -20.71 -2.80 -6.43
C ASP A 441 -20.52 -4.07 -5.59
N TYR A 442 -19.47 -4.12 -4.75
CA TYR A 442 -19.18 -5.30 -3.95
C TYR A 442 -19.75 -5.18 -2.54
N VAL A 443 -20.31 -6.27 -2.04
CA VAL A 443 -20.81 -6.43 -0.69
C VAL A 443 -20.01 -7.49 0.02
N ILE A 444 -19.59 -7.17 1.23
CA ILE A 444 -18.83 -8.04 2.08
C ILE A 444 -19.62 -8.27 3.36
N SER A 445 -19.89 -9.54 3.65
CA SER A 445 -20.55 -9.97 4.87
C SER A 445 -19.55 -10.80 5.66
N MET A 446 -19.09 -10.25 6.78
CA MET A 446 -18.16 -10.91 7.70
C MET A 446 -18.86 -11.21 9.01
N TYR A 447 -18.55 -12.34 9.61
CA TYR A 447 -19.11 -12.74 10.87
C TYR A 447 -18.00 -13.15 11.85
N PHE A 448 -18.09 -12.58 13.05
CA PHE A 448 -17.20 -12.82 14.18
C PHE A 448 -17.96 -13.67 15.19
N PRO A 449 -17.64 -14.98 15.31
CA PRO A 449 -18.31 -15.87 16.24
C PRO A 449 -18.26 -15.39 17.67
N ARG A 450 -19.38 -15.56 18.38
CA ARG A 450 -19.44 -15.31 19.82
C ARG A 450 -18.97 -16.49 20.65
N SER A 451 -19.05 -17.68 20.07
CA SER A 451 -18.66 -18.93 20.70
C SER A 451 -17.78 -19.72 19.74
N PHE A 452 -16.76 -20.37 20.30
CA PHE A 452 -15.92 -21.31 19.57
C PHE A 452 -16.37 -22.72 19.93
N SER A 453 -16.60 -23.54 18.92
CA SER A 453 -16.91 -24.95 19.11
C SER A 453 -15.95 -25.82 18.32
N ILE A 454 -15.93 -27.12 18.57
CA ILE A 454 -15.14 -28.07 17.76
C ILE A 454 -15.51 -27.95 16.28
N LYS A 455 -16.76 -27.59 15.96
CA LYS A 455 -17.29 -27.38 14.61
C LYS A 455 -17.03 -25.96 14.07
N GLN A 456 -16.76 -24.99 14.94
CA GLN A 456 -16.61 -23.57 14.61
C GLN A 456 -15.31 -23.02 15.21
N ARG A 457 -14.21 -23.25 14.48
CA ARG A 457 -12.84 -22.91 14.90
C ARG A 457 -12.30 -21.62 14.27
N SER A 458 -12.92 -21.13 13.19
CA SER A 458 -12.52 -19.89 12.54
C SER A 458 -12.99 -18.69 13.37
N PHE A 459 -12.11 -17.76 13.68
CA PHE A 459 -12.45 -16.53 14.42
C PHE A 459 -13.11 -15.46 13.54
N LEU A 460 -13.03 -15.62 12.23
CA LEU A 460 -13.63 -14.77 11.22
C LEU A 460 -13.92 -15.60 9.97
N PHE A 461 -15.09 -15.43 9.39
CA PHE A 461 -15.41 -15.93 8.06
C PHE A 461 -16.44 -15.02 7.40
N GLY A 462 -16.55 -15.09 6.08
CA GLY A 462 -17.43 -14.21 5.35
C GLY A 462 -17.49 -14.51 3.86
N THR A 463 -18.22 -13.67 3.15
CA THR A 463 -18.39 -13.72 1.70
C THR A 463 -18.15 -12.35 1.10
N ILE A 464 -17.64 -12.34 -0.14
CA ILE A 464 -17.60 -11.18 -1.02
C ILE A 464 -18.52 -11.51 -2.20
N SER A 465 -19.49 -10.66 -2.48
CA SER A 465 -20.44 -10.81 -3.58
C SER A 465 -20.55 -9.50 -4.36
N ASN A 466 -20.93 -9.60 -5.64
CA ASN A 466 -21.27 -8.43 -6.45
C ASN A 466 -22.79 -8.19 -6.39
N VAL A 467 -23.21 -6.94 -6.21
CA VAL A 467 -24.61 -6.50 -6.13
C VAL A 467 -25.23 -6.38 -7.52
N LYS A 468 -24.43 -6.05 -8.55
CA LYS A 468 -24.87 -6.19 -9.94
C LYS A 468 -24.96 -7.69 -10.21
N LYS A 469 -26.19 -8.22 -10.16
CA LYS A 469 -26.48 -9.54 -10.72
C LYS A 469 -26.00 -9.52 -12.17
N ASP A 470 -25.15 -10.48 -12.53
CA ASP A 470 -24.77 -10.71 -13.93
C ASP A 470 -26.05 -10.76 -14.78
N THR A 471 -26.25 -9.73 -15.61
CA THR A 471 -27.28 -9.69 -16.64
C THR A 471 -26.88 -10.55 -17.82
#